data_AF-A0A523XGD2-F1
#
_entry.id   AF-A0A523XGD2-F1
#
_cell.length_a   1.000
_cell.length_b   1.000
_cell.length_c   1.000
_cell.angle_alpha   90.00
_cell.angle_beta   90.00
_cell.angle_gamma   90.00
#
_symmetry.space_group_name_H-M   'P 1'
#
loop_
_entity.id
_entity.type
_entity.pdbx_description
1 polymer ?
#
loop_
_entity_poly.entity_id
_entity_poly.type
_entity_poly.pdbx_seq_one_letter_code
_entity_poly.pdbx_strand_id
1 'polypeptide(L)'
;MVCKVLLVGNGAREHSIAKKIVDNNGILYSYMSKENPGIARISKKFILGNLNNFDKLKKFKKVDYAIIGSENPLANGIVNYLEDKLKIPVCGPRKEVAKIEASKIFTRLLLDTYDISGNVPYVIGKTTKDLETAVSEFGMDFVIKP
;
A
#
# COMPACT_ATOMS: atom_id res chain seq x y z
N MET A 1 19.79 -1.29 21.22
CA MET A 1 18.60 -0.41 21.33
C MET A 1 17.42 -1.20 20.78
N VAL A 2 16.29 -1.29 21.49
CA VAL A 2 15.13 -2.09 21.05
C VAL A 2 14.21 -1.20 20.21
N CYS A 3 13.95 -1.59 18.95
CA CYS A 3 13.15 -0.79 18.03
C CYS A 3 11.64 -1.08 18.16
N LYS A 4 10.80 -0.05 18.15
CA LYS A 4 9.34 -0.11 18.17
C LYS A 4 8.78 0.15 16.78
N VAL A 5 8.08 -0.82 16.22
CA VAL A 5 7.59 -0.76 14.84
C VAL A 5 6.08 -0.80 14.81
N LEU A 6 5.45 0.12 14.08
CA LEU A 6 4.03 0.03 13.76
C LEU A 6 3.83 -0.68 12.42
N LEU A 7 3.12 -1.79 12.42
CA LEU A 7 2.71 -2.48 11.20
C LEU A 7 1.24 -2.20 10.88
N VAL A 8 0.96 -1.74 9.67
CA VAL A 8 -0.40 -1.47 9.19
C VAL A 8 -0.85 -2.53 8.18
N GLY A 9 -1.92 -3.25 8.50
CA GLY A 9 -2.48 -4.34 7.69
C GLY A 9 -2.61 -5.65 8.47
N ASN A 10 -3.29 -6.64 7.88
CA ASN A 10 -3.69 -7.86 8.59
C ASN A 10 -3.65 -9.15 7.75
N GLY A 11 -2.96 -9.13 6.61
CA GLY A 11 -2.81 -10.27 5.70
C GLY A 11 -1.59 -11.14 6.02
N ALA A 12 -1.33 -12.11 5.14
CA ALA A 12 -0.20 -13.03 5.26
C ALA A 12 1.16 -12.32 5.08
N ARG A 13 1.25 -11.35 4.16
CA ARG A 13 2.42 -10.48 3.97
C ARG A 13 2.77 -9.78 5.28
N GLU A 14 1.79 -9.19 5.94
CA GLU A 14 1.98 -8.50 7.21
C GLU A 14 2.37 -9.47 8.32
N HIS A 15 1.80 -10.67 8.37
CA HIS A 15 2.22 -11.67 9.35
C HIS A 15 3.69 -12.09 9.19
N SER A 16 4.17 -12.25 7.95
CA SER A 16 5.59 -12.53 7.68
C SER A 16 6.50 -11.39 8.15
N ILE A 17 6.11 -10.14 7.87
CA ILE A 17 6.86 -8.94 8.33
C ILE A 17 6.86 -8.86 9.86
N ALA A 18 5.70 -9.04 10.49
CA ALA A 18 5.52 -9.04 11.94
C ALA A 18 6.45 -10.06 12.62
N LYS A 19 6.51 -11.28 12.07
CA LYS A 19 7.41 -12.32 12.57
C LYS A 19 8.87 -11.88 12.49
N LYS A 20 9.31 -11.32 11.35
CA LYS A 20 10.70 -10.84 11.22
C LYS A 20 11.06 -9.68 12.13
N ILE A 21 10.12 -8.77 12.42
CA ILE A 21 10.34 -7.72 13.41
C ILE A 21 10.61 -8.33 14.79
N VAL A 22 9.77 -9.28 15.23
CA VAL A 22 9.88 -9.89 16.55
C VAL A 22 11.11 -10.82 16.66
N ASP A 23 11.41 -11.60 15.61
CA ASP A 23 12.60 -12.45 15.53
C ASP A 23 13.92 -11.66 15.69
N ASN A 24 13.92 -10.37 15.32
CA ASN A 24 15.06 -9.46 15.47
C ASN A 24 14.96 -8.56 16.72
N ASN A 25 14.25 -9.03 17.75
CA ASN A 25 14.07 -8.35 19.04
C ASN A 25 13.35 -6.99 18.94
N GLY A 26 12.57 -6.76 17.88
CA GLY A 26 11.72 -5.57 17.73
C GLY A 26 10.42 -5.68 18.52
N ILE A 27 9.93 -4.54 19.02
CA ILE A 27 8.62 -4.40 19.65
C ILE A 27 7.58 -4.08 18.57
N LEU A 28 6.69 -5.02 18.32
CA LEU A 28 5.63 -4.85 17.33
C LEU A 28 4.38 -4.15 17.90
N TYR A 29 3.94 -3.10 17.23
CA TYR A 29 2.60 -2.52 17.34
C TYR A 29 1.85 -2.76 16.04
N SER A 30 0.53 -2.94 16.09
CA SER A 30 -0.24 -3.25 14.87
C SER A 30 -1.52 -2.45 14.75
N TYR A 31 -1.82 -1.99 13.53
CA TYR A 31 -3.10 -1.39 13.16
C TYR A 31 -3.75 -2.23 12.06
N MET A 32 -4.90 -2.82 12.34
CA MET A 32 -5.50 -3.84 11.50
C MET A 32 -6.96 -3.51 11.15
N SER A 33 -7.41 -3.88 9.94
CA SER A 33 -8.83 -3.74 9.57
C SER A 33 -9.71 -4.81 10.21
N LYS A 34 -9.16 -6.02 10.30
CA LYS A 34 -9.72 -7.20 10.95
C LYS A 34 -8.63 -7.84 11.77
N GLU A 35 -8.99 -8.43 12.90
CA GLU A 35 -8.00 -9.10 13.73
C GLU A 35 -7.40 -10.30 13.01
N ASN A 36 -6.08 -10.33 12.91
CA ASN A 36 -5.32 -11.50 12.52
C ASN A 36 -4.73 -12.12 13.80
N PRO A 37 -5.17 -13.32 14.22
CA PRO A 37 -4.71 -13.93 15.48
C PRO A 37 -3.20 -14.19 15.53
N GLY A 38 -2.57 -14.44 14.39
CA GLY A 38 -1.12 -14.65 14.29
C GLY A 38 -0.35 -13.38 14.61
N ILE A 39 -0.75 -12.26 13.99
CA ILE A 39 -0.16 -10.93 14.25
C ILE A 39 -0.47 -10.50 15.69
N ALA A 40 -1.74 -10.57 16.11
CA ALA A 40 -2.18 -10.14 17.43
C ALA A 40 -1.39 -10.79 18.57
N ARG A 41 -1.05 -12.08 18.44
CA ARG A 41 -0.28 -12.85 19.43
C ARG A 41 1.13 -12.33 19.64
N ILE A 42 1.76 -11.78 18.59
CA ILE A 42 3.15 -11.31 18.62
C ILE A 42 3.26 -9.78 18.71
N SER A 43 2.14 -9.07 18.66
CA SER A 43 2.08 -7.62 18.88
C SER A 43 2.04 -7.28 20.36
N LYS A 44 2.88 -6.34 20.80
CA LYS A 44 2.80 -5.73 22.14
C LYS A 44 1.45 -5.05 22.37
N LYS A 45 0.90 -4.43 21.32
CA LYS A 45 -0.43 -3.81 21.32
C LYS A 45 -0.94 -3.72 19.89
N PHE A 46 -2.21 -4.03 19.70
CA PHE A 46 -2.89 -3.79 18.43
C PHE A 46 -4.14 -2.92 18.60
N ILE A 47 -4.56 -2.29 17.51
CA ILE A 47 -5.80 -1.51 17.43
C ILE A 47 -6.52 -1.91 16.14
N LEU A 48 -7.82 -2.14 16.24
CA LEU A 48 -8.68 -2.35 15.08
C LEU A 48 -9.27 -1.03 14.58
N GLY A 49 -9.26 -0.84 13.27
CA GLY A 49 -9.87 0.33 12.63
C GLY A 49 -9.78 0.29 11.12
N ASN A 50 -10.50 1.23 10.48
CA ASN A 50 -10.45 1.39 9.04
C ASN A 50 -9.05 1.84 8.63
N LEU A 51 -8.39 1.10 7.74
CA LEU A 51 -7.04 1.40 7.30
C LEU A 51 -6.95 2.68 6.45
N ASN A 52 -8.08 3.19 5.96
CA ASN A 52 -8.21 4.45 5.24
C ASN A 52 -8.75 5.60 6.12
N ASN A 53 -8.96 5.36 7.42
CA ASN A 53 -9.22 6.41 8.40
C ASN A 53 -8.07 6.46 9.41
N PHE A 54 -7.26 7.51 9.32
CA PHE A 54 -5.98 7.60 9.99
C PHE A 54 -6.07 8.15 11.43
N ASP A 55 -7.23 8.61 11.90
CA ASP A 55 -7.32 9.28 13.20
C ASP A 55 -6.91 8.40 14.38
N LYS A 56 -7.19 7.09 14.30
CA LYS A 56 -6.78 6.13 15.32
C LYS A 56 -5.26 5.93 15.38
N LEU A 57 -4.51 6.29 14.33
CA LEU A 57 -3.05 6.17 14.29
C LEU A 57 -2.36 7.11 15.29
N LYS A 58 -3.03 8.18 15.74
CA LYS A 58 -2.55 9.08 16.81
C LYS A 58 -2.22 8.34 18.12
N LYS A 59 -2.73 7.12 18.30
CA LYS A 59 -2.46 6.27 19.47
C LYS A 59 -1.07 5.60 19.44
N PHE A 60 -0.32 5.71 18.33
CA PHE A 60 0.98 5.08 18.14
C PHE A 60 2.18 6.06 18.14
N LYS A 61 2.04 7.28 18.70
CA LYS A 61 3.08 8.34 18.71
C LYS A 61 4.46 7.99 19.33
N LYS A 62 4.65 6.78 19.87
CA LYS A 62 5.89 6.33 20.53
C LYS A 62 6.60 5.20 19.76
N VAL A 63 6.19 4.94 18.51
CA VAL A 63 6.93 4.03 17.63
C VAL A 63 8.07 4.77 16.93
N ASP A 64 9.11 4.05 16.59
CA ASP A 64 10.30 4.61 15.93
C ASP A 64 10.09 4.73 14.42
N TYR A 65 9.36 3.79 13.81
CA TYR A 65 8.90 3.88 12.42
C TYR A 65 7.66 3.01 12.18
N ALA A 66 7.03 3.21 11.02
CA ALA A 66 5.90 2.40 10.56
C ALA A 66 6.23 1.65 9.26
N ILE A 67 5.62 0.48 9.06
CA ILE A 67 5.60 -0.26 7.80
C ILE A 67 4.14 -0.37 7.35
N ILE A 68 3.87 0.00 6.11
CA ILE A 68 2.54 -0.10 5.52
C ILE A 68 2.48 -1.34 4.65
N GLY A 69 1.76 -2.36 5.13
CA GLY A 69 1.59 -3.60 4.40
C GLY A 69 0.61 -3.47 3.25
N SER A 70 -0.56 -2.86 3.46
CA SER A 70 -1.61 -2.75 2.44
C SER A 70 -1.42 -1.56 1.49
N GLU A 71 -1.71 -1.78 0.22
CA GLU A 71 -1.60 -0.81 -0.89
C GLU A 71 -2.67 0.29 -0.83
N ASN A 72 -3.92 -0.04 -0.46
CA ASN A 72 -5.02 0.92 -0.39
C ASN A 72 -4.74 2.13 0.54
N PRO A 73 -4.21 1.94 1.77
CA PRO A 73 -3.79 3.06 2.63
C PRO A 73 -2.69 3.94 2.02
N LEU A 74 -1.75 3.37 1.26
CA LEU A 74 -0.71 4.14 0.56
C LEU A 74 -1.34 5.09 -0.46
N ALA A 75 -2.25 4.58 -1.28
CA ALA A 75 -3.01 5.39 -2.25
C ALA A 75 -3.87 6.49 -1.58
N ASN A 76 -4.30 6.26 -0.33
CA ASN A 76 -5.06 7.24 0.46
C ASN A 76 -4.19 8.20 1.29
N GLY A 77 -2.86 8.08 1.24
CA GLY A 77 -1.93 9.02 1.87
C GLY A 77 -1.66 8.78 3.35
N ILE A 78 -1.68 7.51 3.79
CA ILE A 78 -1.30 7.15 5.16
C ILE A 78 0.14 7.58 5.50
N VAL A 79 1.05 7.50 4.53
CA VAL A 79 2.45 7.91 4.69
C VAL A 79 2.53 9.40 4.95
N ASN A 80 1.92 10.22 4.10
CA ASN A 80 1.82 11.67 4.28
C ASN A 80 1.25 12.00 5.68
N TYR A 81 0.20 11.30 6.11
CA TYR A 81 -0.38 11.50 7.44
C TYR A 81 0.60 11.19 8.57
N LEU A 82 1.25 10.02 8.55
CA LEU A 82 2.16 9.58 9.59
C LEU A 82 3.39 10.49 9.69
N GLU A 83 4.01 10.81 8.56
CA GLU A 83 5.20 11.67 8.51
C GLU A 83 4.86 13.11 8.87
N ASP A 84 3.84 13.70 8.24
CA ASP A 84 3.60 15.14 8.35
C ASP A 84 2.90 15.48 9.67
N LYS A 85 1.93 14.68 10.11
CA LYS A 85 1.10 14.95 11.31
C LYS A 85 1.63 14.29 12.56
N LEU A 86 2.18 13.08 12.48
CA LEU A 86 2.65 12.33 13.65
C LEU A 86 4.18 12.31 13.81
N LYS A 87 4.92 12.79 12.81
CA LYS A 87 6.39 12.78 12.80
C LYS A 87 6.96 11.37 12.96
N ILE A 88 6.25 10.38 12.41
CA ILE A 88 6.67 8.97 12.40
C ILE A 88 7.27 8.68 11.01
N PRO A 89 8.55 8.31 10.92
CA PRO A 89 9.16 7.81 9.67
C PRO A 89 8.43 6.57 9.16
N VAL A 90 8.30 6.41 7.85
CA VAL A 90 7.52 5.31 7.26
C VAL A 90 8.29 4.59 6.16
N CYS A 91 8.28 3.26 6.22
CA CYS A 91 8.64 2.39 5.11
C CYS A 91 7.40 2.22 4.22
N GLY A 92 7.32 3.06 3.18
CA GLY A 92 6.27 3.05 2.17
C GLY A 92 6.28 4.34 1.34
N PRO A 93 5.78 4.32 0.10
CA PRO A 93 5.74 5.51 -0.74
C PRO A 93 4.68 6.51 -0.28
N ARG A 94 4.97 7.81 -0.40
CA ARG A 94 3.96 8.86 -0.26
C ARG A 94 2.89 8.72 -1.34
N LYS A 95 1.69 9.27 -1.09
CA LYS A 95 0.52 9.18 -1.97
C LYS A 95 0.83 9.50 -3.43
N GLU A 96 1.66 10.51 -3.64
CA GLU A 96 2.03 11.02 -4.95
C GLU A 96 2.77 9.96 -5.78
N VAL A 97 3.60 9.15 -5.11
CA VAL A 97 4.40 8.08 -5.73
C VAL A 97 3.63 6.76 -5.76
N ALA A 98 2.79 6.49 -4.76
CA ALA A 98 1.95 5.28 -4.68
C ALA A 98 1.00 5.12 -5.89
N LYS A 99 0.77 6.18 -6.67
CA LYS A 99 0.04 6.15 -7.95
C LYS A 99 0.63 5.17 -8.97
N ILE A 100 1.92 4.84 -8.88
CA ILE A 100 2.57 3.85 -9.75
C ILE A 100 1.98 2.44 -9.58
N GLU A 101 1.35 2.13 -8.44
CA GLU A 101 0.61 0.89 -8.25
C GLU A 101 -0.90 1.14 -8.33
N ALA A 102 -1.37 2.27 -7.76
CA ALA A 102 -2.79 2.56 -7.65
C ALA A 102 -3.48 2.97 -8.96
N SER A 103 -2.73 3.42 -9.98
CA SER A 103 -3.29 3.84 -11.27
C SER A 103 -2.54 3.18 -12.43
N LYS A 104 -3.24 2.26 -13.12
CA LYS A 104 -2.70 1.60 -14.32
C LYS A 104 -2.41 2.61 -15.42
N ILE A 105 -3.32 3.56 -15.65
CA ILE A 105 -3.14 4.62 -16.66
C ILE A 105 -1.90 5.45 -16.35
N PHE A 106 -1.75 5.91 -15.10
CA PHE A 106 -0.56 6.67 -14.71
C PHE A 106 0.73 5.88 -14.98
N THR A 107 0.74 4.59 -14.66
CA THR A 107 1.88 3.71 -14.88
C THR A 107 2.20 3.55 -16.36
N ARG A 108 1.19 3.30 -17.21
CA ARG A 108 1.37 3.19 -18.67
C ARG A 108 1.97 4.47 -19.25
N LEU A 109 1.42 5.63 -18.90
CA LEU A 109 1.91 6.91 -19.37
C LEU A 109 3.33 7.21 -18.86
N LEU A 110 3.64 6.83 -17.61
CA LEU A 110 4.98 7.00 -17.05
C LEU A 110 6.01 6.16 -17.81
N LEU A 111 5.69 4.89 -18.11
CA LEU A 111 6.58 4.01 -18.87
C LEU A 111 6.83 4.56 -20.28
N ASP A 112 5.79 5.07 -20.97
CA ASP A 112 5.93 5.70 -22.28
C ASP A 112 6.78 6.98 -22.23
N THR A 113 6.54 7.84 -21.23
CA THR A 113 7.25 9.12 -21.07
C THR A 113 8.76 8.92 -20.93
N TYR A 114 9.17 7.84 -20.27
CA TYR A 114 10.58 7.55 -19.98
C TYR A 114 11.17 6.41 -20.83
N ASP A 115 10.47 5.98 -21.88
CA ASP A 115 10.87 4.89 -22.77
C ASP A 115 11.30 3.61 -22.01
N ILE A 116 10.53 3.25 -20.98
CA ILE A 116 10.80 2.08 -20.15
C ILE A 116 10.25 0.83 -20.84
N SER A 117 11.16 -0.09 -21.18
CA SER A 117 10.81 -1.37 -21.80
C SER A 117 9.79 -2.18 -20.96
N GLY A 118 9.00 -3.02 -21.63
CA GLY A 118 8.00 -3.87 -20.98
C GLY A 118 6.61 -3.23 -20.83
N ASN A 119 6.41 -2.03 -21.37
CA ASN A 119 5.08 -1.48 -21.52
C ASN A 119 4.35 -2.20 -22.66
N VAL A 120 3.28 -2.93 -22.36
CA VAL A 120 2.49 -3.61 -23.40
C VAL A 120 1.55 -2.60 -24.07
N PRO A 121 1.24 -2.77 -25.37
CA PRO A 121 0.24 -1.96 -26.06
C PRO A 121 -1.07 -1.88 -25.27
N TYR A 122 -1.68 -0.70 -25.25
CA TYR A 122 -2.85 -0.44 -24.44
C TYR A 122 -3.72 0.64 -25.07
N VAL A 123 -5.01 0.58 -24.76
CA VAL A 123 -5.98 1.65 -25.05
C VAL A 123 -6.55 2.15 -23.72
N ILE A 124 -6.64 3.47 -23.56
CA ILE A 124 -7.28 4.08 -22.39
C ILE A 124 -8.79 4.11 -22.62
N GLY A 125 -9.51 3.19 -21.99
CA GLY A 125 -10.96 3.11 -22.07
C GLY A 125 -11.67 4.13 -21.19
N LYS A 126 -12.46 5.04 -21.79
CA LYS A 126 -13.41 5.92 -21.08
C LYS A 126 -14.85 5.72 -21.55
N THR A 127 -15.03 5.22 -22.76
CA THR A 127 -16.31 5.06 -23.47
C THR A 127 -16.33 3.74 -24.24
N THR A 128 -17.50 3.37 -24.77
CA THR A 128 -17.63 2.17 -25.63
C THR A 128 -16.85 2.29 -26.95
N LYS A 129 -16.62 3.51 -27.45
CA LYS A 129 -15.81 3.73 -28.65
C LYS A 129 -14.36 3.30 -28.46
N ASP A 130 -13.82 3.48 -27.25
CA ASP A 130 -12.45 3.06 -26.95
C ASP A 130 -12.31 1.53 -26.97
N LEU A 131 -13.41 0.80 -26.70
CA LEU A 131 -13.44 -0.65 -26.84
C LEU A 131 -13.41 -1.07 -28.32
N GLU A 132 -14.11 -0.36 -29.20
CA GLU A 132 -14.04 -0.59 -30.65
C GLU A 132 -12.62 -0.36 -31.17
N THR A 133 -11.94 0.70 -30.70
CA THR A 133 -10.51 0.93 -30.99
C THR A 133 -9.65 -0.25 -30.54
N ALA A 134 -9.83 -0.72 -29.30
CA ALA A 134 -9.08 -1.86 -28.78
C ALA A 134 -9.32 -3.13 -29.59
N VAL A 135 -10.55 -3.40 -30.03
CA VAL A 135 -10.88 -4.54 -30.90
C VAL A 135 -10.23 -4.40 -32.26
N SER A 136 -10.20 -3.19 -32.82
CA SER A 136 -9.55 -2.94 -34.11
C SER A 136 -8.03 -3.09 -34.04
N GLU A 137 -7.40 -2.70 -32.92
CA GLU A 137 -5.95 -2.76 -32.75
C GLU A 137 -5.45 -4.14 -32.31
N PHE A 138 -6.16 -4.80 -31.40
CA PHE A 138 -5.71 -6.04 -30.74
C PHE A 138 -6.54 -7.28 -31.12
N GLY A 139 -7.60 -7.13 -31.93
CA GLY A 139 -8.59 -8.18 -32.14
C GLY A 139 -9.35 -8.48 -30.84
N MET A 140 -9.64 -9.76 -30.60
CA MET A 140 -10.31 -10.20 -29.37
C MET A 140 -9.34 -10.66 -28.27
N ASP A 141 -8.03 -10.51 -28.48
CA ASP A 141 -7.00 -10.94 -27.53
C ASP A 141 -6.49 -9.77 -26.69
N PHE A 142 -7.35 -9.25 -25.82
CA PHE A 142 -6.99 -8.21 -24.86
C PHE A 142 -7.67 -8.41 -23.51
N VAL A 143 -7.10 -7.78 -22.48
CA VAL A 143 -7.62 -7.83 -21.11
C VAL A 143 -8.15 -6.47 -20.71
N ILE A 144 -9.40 -6.40 -20.28
CA ILE A 144 -9.99 -5.21 -19.67
C ILE A 144 -9.58 -5.18 -18.20
N LYS A 145 -9.00 -4.05 -17.77
CA LYS A 145 -8.64 -3.82 -16.37
C LYS A 145 -9.28 -2.53 -15.87
N PRO A 146 -9.89 -2.53 -14.68
CA PRO A 146 -10.40 -1.31 -14.04
C PRO A 146 -9.26 -0.40 -13.58
#